data_AF-A0AAX4JGH0-F1
#
_entry.id   AF-A0AAX4JGH0-F1
#
_cell.length_a   1.000
_cell.length_b   1.000
_cell.length_c   1.000
_cell.angle_alpha   90.00
_cell.angle_beta   90.00
_cell.angle_gamma   90.00
#
_symmetry.space_group_name_H-M   'P 1'
#
loop_
_entity.id
_entity.type
_entity.pdbx_description
1 polymer ?
#
loop_
_entity_poly.entity_id
_entity_poly.type
_entity_poly.pdbx_seq_one_letter_code
_entity_poly.pdbx_strand_id
1 'polypeptide(L)'
;MNEFTHNLDSIKNILQIYKLKKNKLNDNNLLDEIKYLVKSNDKLVDTCDIQQEVLSDYIEERRKCFNLSAVAHIESLHRKNKLLNIAEDTEHVFLLNEYIKILVEEKSEQVDFLLSNYETSESFVMNGSFNLQKYNGRFFKWKVLVKVIIICILIFYTAKIISFFL
;
A
#
# COMPACT_ATOMS: atom_id res chain seq x y z
N MET A 1 22.98 40.77 45.90
CA MET A 1 23.40 40.29 44.56
C MET A 1 22.30 39.35 44.14
N ASN A 2 21.31 39.93 43.47
CA ASN A 2 19.90 39.59 43.59
C ASN A 2 19.54 38.35 42.77
N GLU A 3 18.49 37.67 43.19
CA GLU A 3 17.78 36.60 42.47
C GLU A 3 17.69 36.84 40.95
N PHE A 4 17.58 38.10 40.52
CA PHE A 4 17.64 38.51 39.12
C PHE A 4 18.90 38.04 38.37
N THR A 5 20.09 38.27 38.94
CA THR A 5 21.38 37.90 38.34
C THR A 5 21.54 36.38 38.30
N HIS A 6 21.11 35.69 39.35
CA HIS A 6 21.12 34.22 39.40
C HIS A 6 20.22 33.61 38.31
N ASN A 7 19.01 34.15 38.14
CA ASN A 7 18.08 33.71 37.09
C ASN A 7 18.63 34.02 35.70
N LEU A 8 19.27 35.17 35.50
CA LEU A 8 19.93 35.53 34.25
C LEU A 8 21.06 34.54 33.91
N ASP A 9 21.90 34.19 34.87
CA ASP A 9 22.96 33.21 34.68
C ASP A 9 22.40 31.82 34.36
N SER A 10 21.31 31.44 35.02
CA SER A 10 20.58 30.19 34.75
C SER A 10 20.02 30.17 33.33
N ILE A 11 19.41 31.27 32.87
CA ILE A 11 18.94 31.42 31.48
C ILE A 11 20.12 31.28 30.50
N LYS A 12 21.25 31.96 30.73
CA LYS A 12 22.45 31.88 29.89
C LYS A 12 22.97 30.44 29.79
N ASN A 13 23.03 29.71 30.91
CA ASN A 13 23.47 28.32 30.95
C ASN A 13 22.54 27.39 30.15
N ILE A 14 21.21 27.52 30.33
CA ILE A 14 20.25 26.69 29.59
C ILE A 14 20.33 26.98 28.08
N LEU A 15 20.47 28.24 27.69
CA LEU A 15 20.65 28.64 26.28
C LEU A 15 21.94 28.07 25.67
N GLN A 16 23.03 28.00 26.43
CA GLN A 16 24.27 27.34 26.00
C GLN A 16 24.08 25.84 25.81
N ILE A 17 23.43 25.17 26.77
CA ILE A 17 23.11 23.74 26.66
C ILE A 17 22.26 23.48 25.41
N TYR A 18 21.29 24.34 25.13
CA TYR A 18 20.45 24.23 23.95
C TYR A 18 21.26 24.34 22.65
N LYS A 19 22.16 25.34 22.55
CA LYS A 19 23.03 25.53 21.38
C LYS A 19 23.94 24.32 21.13
N LEU A 20 24.49 23.74 22.20
CA LEU A 20 25.38 22.57 22.11
C LEU A 20 24.62 21.30 21.73
N LYS A 21 23.37 21.13 22.18
CA LYS A 21 22.55 19.93 21.96
C LYS A 21 21.73 19.95 20.65
N LYS A 22 22.05 20.86 19.71
CA LYS A 22 21.40 21.06 18.40
C LYS A 22 20.64 19.80 17.92
N ASN A 23 19.30 19.82 18.04
CA ASN A 23 18.33 18.78 17.63
C ASN A 23 17.98 17.64 18.61
N LYS A 24 18.22 17.75 19.91
CA LYS A 24 17.78 16.71 20.88
C LYS A 24 16.87 17.16 22.04
N LEU A 25 16.28 18.36 21.99
CA LEU A 25 15.33 18.77 23.03
C LEU A 25 13.89 18.39 22.68
N ASN A 26 13.51 17.18 23.05
CA ASN A 26 12.11 16.85 23.36
C ASN A 26 11.83 17.05 24.87
N ASP A 27 12.76 17.66 25.62
CA ASP A 27 12.61 17.94 27.04
C ASP A 27 11.75 19.19 27.24
N ASN A 28 10.43 18.99 27.26
CA ASN A 28 9.45 19.99 27.66
C ASN A 28 9.84 20.69 28.99
N ASN A 29 10.54 19.97 29.87
CA ASN A 29 11.04 20.46 31.16
C ASN A 29 11.97 21.68 31.04
N LEU A 30 12.90 21.70 30.06
CA LEU A 30 13.86 22.80 29.92
C LEU A 30 13.19 24.06 29.37
N LEU A 31 12.20 23.90 28.47
CA LEU A 31 11.44 25.03 27.95
C LEU A 31 10.55 25.65 29.04
N ASP A 32 9.95 24.82 29.90
CA ASP A 32 9.13 25.30 31.00
C ASP A 32 9.96 25.94 32.11
N GLU A 33 11.17 25.45 32.36
CA GLU A 33 12.14 26.09 33.26
C GLU A 33 12.56 27.48 32.75
N ILE A 34 12.87 27.63 31.46
CA ILE A 34 13.15 28.95 30.85
C ILE A 34 11.95 29.90 31.04
N LYS A 35 10.71 29.45 30.78
CA LYS A 35 9.51 30.28 30.96
C LYS A 35 9.35 30.74 32.40
N TYR A 36 9.61 29.85 33.36
CA TYR A 36 9.55 30.17 34.78
C TYR A 36 10.58 31.24 35.16
N LEU A 37 11.85 31.06 34.75
CA LEU A 37 12.93 32.00 35.04
C LEU A 37 12.69 33.38 34.42
N VAL A 38 12.24 33.43 33.15
CA VAL A 38 11.87 34.69 32.49
C VAL A 38 10.71 35.37 33.22
N LYS A 39 9.67 34.62 33.62
CA LYS A 39 8.54 35.18 34.37
C LYS A 39 8.97 35.70 35.75
N SER A 40 9.90 35.01 36.41
CA SER A 40 10.45 35.46 37.70
C SER A 40 11.24 36.76 37.53
N ASN A 41 12.11 36.83 36.51
CA ASN A 41 12.87 38.04 36.24
C ASN A 41 12.02 39.21 35.75
N ASP A 42 11.00 38.97 34.93
CA ASP A 42 10.06 40.01 34.50
C ASP A 42 9.39 40.66 35.74
N LYS A 43 9.00 39.87 36.76
CA LYS A 43 8.48 40.41 38.02
C LYS A 43 9.52 41.23 38.80
N LEU A 44 10.77 40.77 38.81
CA LEU A 44 11.85 41.46 39.51
C LEU A 44 12.23 42.78 38.84
N VAL A 45 12.08 42.90 37.51
CA VAL A 45 12.21 44.19 36.80
C VAL A 45 11.19 45.20 37.31
N ASP A 46 9.97 44.75 37.60
CA ASP A 46 8.90 45.63 38.08
C ASP A 46 9.10 46.07 39.55
N THR A 47 9.83 45.28 40.35
CA THR A 47 9.89 45.46 41.82
C THR A 47 11.25 45.85 42.38
N CYS A 48 12.33 45.78 41.60
CA CYS A 48 13.69 45.98 42.08
C CYS A 48 14.44 47.06 41.31
N ASP A 49 15.34 47.75 41.99
CA ASP A 49 16.32 48.63 41.35
C ASP A 49 17.46 47.77 40.76
N ILE A 50 17.52 47.70 39.43
CA ILE A 50 18.43 46.83 38.68
C ILE A 50 19.38 47.71 37.87
N GLN A 51 20.67 47.41 37.93
CA GLN A 51 21.67 48.09 37.13
C GLN A 51 21.36 47.94 35.63
N GLN A 52 21.41 49.07 34.91
CA GLN A 52 21.04 49.14 33.49
C GLN A 52 21.80 48.14 32.60
N GLU A 53 23.08 47.88 32.90
CA GLU A 53 23.89 46.91 32.16
C GLU A 53 23.33 45.48 32.29
N VAL A 54 23.00 45.07 33.52
CA VAL A 54 22.44 43.73 33.82
C VAL A 54 21.03 43.58 33.22
N LEU A 55 20.25 44.66 33.20
CA LEU A 55 18.93 44.68 32.57
C LEU A 55 19.04 44.55 31.04
N SER A 56 20.00 45.24 30.41
CA SER A 56 20.26 45.14 28.97
C SER A 56 20.65 43.72 28.57
N ASP A 57 21.56 43.10 29.33
CA ASP A 57 21.96 41.69 29.18
C ASP A 57 20.75 40.75 29.23
N TYR A 58 19.87 40.95 30.22
CA TYR A 58 18.65 40.16 30.37
C TYR A 58 17.70 40.29 29.18
N ILE A 59 17.49 41.51 28.66
CA ILE A 59 16.62 41.74 27.50
C ILE A 59 17.14 40.98 26.26
N GLU A 60 18.46 40.94 26.06
CA GLU A 60 19.04 40.22 24.94
C GLU A 60 18.84 38.70 25.05
N GLU A 61 19.10 38.14 26.23
CA GLU A 61 18.89 36.70 26.47
C GLU A 61 17.41 36.31 26.39
N ARG A 62 16.51 37.16 26.92
CA ARG A 62 15.06 36.99 26.80
C ARG A 62 14.61 36.92 25.33
N ARG A 63 15.15 37.77 24.45
CA ARG A 63 14.85 37.71 23.00
C ARG A 63 15.31 36.38 22.38
N LYS A 64 16.47 35.85 22.79
CA LYS A 64 16.96 34.54 22.33
C LYS A 64 16.01 33.41 22.77
N CYS A 65 15.49 33.46 23.99
CA CYS A 65 14.47 32.51 24.48
C CYS A 65 13.17 32.52 23.66
N PHE A 66 12.67 33.70 23.29
CA PHE A 66 11.45 33.81 22.48
C PHE A 66 11.60 33.15 21.11
N ASN A 67 12.74 33.35 20.45
CA ASN A 67 13.03 32.71 19.16
C ASN A 67 13.04 31.18 19.27
N LEU A 68 13.52 30.62 20.39
CA LEU A 68 13.48 29.17 20.63
C LEU A 68 12.05 28.63 20.75
N SER A 69 11.20 29.32 21.50
CA SER A 69 9.79 28.93 21.63
C SER A 69 9.04 28.98 20.29
N ALA A 70 9.35 29.96 19.44
CA ALA A 70 8.78 30.07 18.11
C ALA A 70 9.23 28.94 17.18
N VAL A 71 10.51 28.57 17.21
CA VAL A 71 11.05 27.44 16.43
C VAL A 71 10.42 26.12 16.84
N ALA A 72 10.30 25.86 18.16
CA ALA A 72 9.65 24.66 18.66
C ALA A 72 8.17 24.56 18.23
N HIS A 73 7.45 25.68 18.22
CA HIS A 73 6.07 25.74 17.74
C HIS A 73 5.97 25.47 16.23
N ILE A 74 6.88 26.01 15.42
CA ILE A 74 6.95 25.76 13.97
C ILE A 74 7.23 24.28 13.69
N GLU A 75 8.16 23.66 14.41
CA GLU A 75 8.45 22.23 14.29
C GLU A 75 7.26 21.34 14.73
N SER A 76 6.53 21.76 15.78
CA SER A 76 5.29 21.08 16.20
C SER A 76 4.20 21.16 15.13
N LEU A 77 3.98 22.34 14.53
CA LEU A 77 3.06 22.52 13.41
C LEU A 77 3.46 21.68 12.19
N HIS A 78 4.75 21.64 11.86
CA HIS A 78 5.25 20.80 10.77
C HIS A 78 5.01 19.31 11.03
N ARG A 79 5.19 18.86 12.29
CA ARG A 79 4.87 17.47 12.69
C ARG A 79 3.37 17.19 12.56
N LYS A 80 2.52 18.10 13.02
CA LYS A 80 1.05 17.98 12.90
C LYS A 80 0.61 17.90 11.44
N ASN A 81 1.11 18.78 10.58
CA ASN A 81 0.78 18.76 9.15
C ASN A 81 1.24 17.46 8.47
N LYS A 82 2.44 16.96 8.81
CA LYS A 82 2.91 15.68 8.29
C LYS A 82 2.00 14.51 8.72
N LEU A 83 1.49 14.52 9.95
CA LEU A 83 0.55 13.50 10.44
C LEU A 83 -0.82 13.58 9.75
N LEU A 84 -1.31 14.79 9.45
CA LEU A 84 -2.55 14.98 8.67
C LEU A 84 -2.41 14.40 7.27
N ASN A 85 -1.32 14.70 6.56
CA ASN A 85 -1.08 14.14 5.23
C ASN A 85 -1.04 12.59 5.25
N ILE A 86 -0.43 11.99 6.28
CA ILE A 86 -0.41 10.53 6.44
C ILE A 86 -1.82 9.97 6.66
N ALA A 87 -2.66 10.68 7.44
CA ALA A 87 -4.04 10.27 7.68
C ALA A 87 -4.87 10.33 6.39
N GLU A 88 -4.74 11.41 5.61
CA GLU A 88 -5.37 11.56 4.29
C GLU A 88 -4.92 10.46 3.31
N ASP A 89 -3.61 10.18 3.23
CA ASP A 89 -3.07 9.10 2.39
C ASP A 89 -3.63 7.72 2.82
N THR A 90 -3.79 7.49 4.12
CA THR A 90 -4.34 6.23 4.66
C THR A 90 -5.82 6.08 4.31
N GLU A 91 -6.60 7.16 4.38
CA GLU A 91 -8.01 7.18 3.98
C GLU A 91 -8.16 6.86 2.48
N HIS A 92 -7.30 7.43 1.63
CA HIS A 92 -7.29 7.11 0.20
C HIS A 92 -6.99 5.63 -0.10
N VAL A 93 -6.03 5.03 0.62
CA VAL A 93 -5.72 3.59 0.47
C VAL A 93 -6.89 2.71 0.92
N PHE A 94 -7.57 3.09 2.01
CA PHE A 94 -8.75 2.37 2.49
C PHE A 94 -9.88 2.40 1.45
N LEU A 95 -10.20 3.59 0.91
CA LEU A 95 -11.21 3.75 -0.13
C LEU A 95 -10.88 2.95 -1.40
N LEU A 96 -9.61 2.94 -1.81
CA LEU A 96 -9.16 2.16 -2.96
C LEU A 96 -9.36 0.65 -2.73
N ASN A 97 -9.05 0.15 -1.53
CA ASN A 97 -9.25 -1.26 -1.19
C ASN A 97 -10.73 -1.65 -1.21
N GLU A 98 -11.63 -0.82 -0.68
CA GLU A 98 -13.07 -1.06 -0.76
C GLU A 98 -13.55 -1.08 -2.23
N TYR A 99 -13.06 -0.17 -3.06
CA TYR A 99 -13.39 -0.16 -4.49
C TYR A 99 -12.90 -1.42 -5.21
N ILE A 100 -11.67 -1.87 -4.93
CA ILE A 100 -11.13 -3.12 -5.48
C ILE A 100 -11.99 -4.31 -5.05
N LYS A 101 -12.40 -4.37 -3.78
CA LYS A 101 -13.27 -5.43 -3.27
C LYS A 101 -14.60 -5.49 -4.02
N ILE A 102 -15.28 -4.34 -4.18
CA ILE A 102 -16.54 -4.26 -4.93
C ILE A 102 -16.34 -4.74 -6.37
N LEU A 103 -15.28 -4.30 -7.05
CA LEU A 103 -14.98 -4.75 -8.42
C LEU A 103 -14.73 -6.25 -8.52
N VAL A 104 -14.04 -6.84 -7.53
CA VAL A 104 -13.80 -8.29 -7.48
C VAL A 104 -15.12 -9.04 -7.29
N GLU A 105 -15.98 -8.57 -6.37
CA GLU A 105 -17.30 -9.15 -6.14
C GLU A 105 -18.19 -9.05 -7.39
N GLU A 106 -18.29 -7.89 -8.04
CA GLU A 106 -19.07 -7.70 -9.28
C GLU A 106 -18.60 -8.57 -10.46
N LYS A 107 -17.29 -8.82 -10.55
CA LYS A 107 -16.70 -9.60 -11.66
C LYS A 107 -16.61 -11.09 -11.37
N SER A 108 -16.75 -11.52 -10.12
CA SER A 108 -16.67 -12.92 -9.73
C SER A 108 -17.71 -13.78 -10.47
N GLU A 109 -18.98 -13.37 -10.48
CA GLU A 109 -20.05 -14.09 -11.16
C GLU A 109 -19.83 -14.19 -12.68
N GLN A 110 -19.26 -13.15 -13.30
CA GLN A 110 -18.97 -13.13 -14.73
C GLN A 110 -17.84 -14.10 -15.09
N VAL A 111 -16.82 -14.19 -14.24
CA VAL A 111 -15.70 -15.12 -14.40
C VAL A 111 -16.18 -16.56 -14.20
N ASP A 112 -16.97 -16.82 -13.17
CA ASP A 112 -17.53 -18.15 -12.90
C ASP A 112 -18.45 -18.62 -14.03
N PHE A 113 -19.26 -17.72 -14.59
CA PHE A 113 -20.10 -18.02 -15.74
C PHE A 113 -19.28 -18.35 -17.00
N LEU A 114 -18.19 -17.62 -17.25
CA LEU A 114 -17.27 -17.92 -18.35
C LEU A 114 -16.58 -19.27 -18.17
N LEU A 115 -16.17 -19.59 -16.94
CA LEU A 115 -15.55 -20.87 -16.61
C LEU A 115 -16.52 -22.03 -16.85
N SER A 116 -17.75 -21.90 -16.38
CA SER A 116 -18.80 -22.92 -16.59
C SER A 116 -19.11 -23.15 -18.08
N ASN A 117 -19.17 -22.07 -18.88
CA ASN A 117 -19.35 -22.18 -20.33
C ASN A 117 -18.16 -22.83 -21.02
N TYR A 118 -16.94 -22.54 -20.56
CA TYR A 118 -15.72 -23.17 -21.08
C TYR A 118 -15.72 -24.67 -20.80
N GLU A 119 -15.99 -25.09 -19.56
CA GLU A 119 -16.08 -26.51 -19.17
C GLU A 119 -17.17 -27.26 -19.97
N THR A 120 -18.32 -26.62 -20.16
CA THR A 120 -19.41 -27.19 -20.97
C THR A 120 -19.00 -27.35 -22.44
N SER A 121 -18.31 -26.34 -22.98
CA SER A 121 -17.80 -26.36 -24.36
C SER A 121 -16.74 -27.44 -24.55
N GLU A 122 -15.80 -27.57 -23.62
CA GLU A 122 -14.77 -28.60 -23.63
C GLU A 122 -15.39 -30.00 -23.61
N SER A 123 -16.36 -30.23 -22.72
CA SER A 123 -17.12 -31.49 -22.65
C SER A 123 -17.84 -31.81 -23.97
N PHE A 124 -18.46 -30.81 -24.60
CA PHE A 124 -19.13 -30.97 -25.89
C PHE A 124 -18.14 -31.34 -27.01
N VAL A 125 -16.99 -30.68 -27.07
CA VAL A 125 -15.93 -30.97 -28.06
C VAL A 125 -15.36 -32.36 -27.85
N MET A 126 -15.06 -32.75 -26.60
CA MET A 126 -14.56 -34.08 -26.28
C MET A 126 -15.55 -35.17 -26.67
N ASN A 127 -16.83 -35.02 -26.30
CA ASN A 127 -17.88 -35.96 -26.67
C ASN A 127 -18.12 -36.02 -28.19
N GLY A 128 -18.08 -34.87 -28.87
CA GLY A 128 -18.17 -34.78 -30.32
C GLY A 128 -17.02 -35.53 -31.01
N SER A 129 -15.79 -35.34 -30.54
CA SER A 129 -14.61 -36.01 -31.06
C SER A 129 -14.69 -37.54 -30.88
N PHE A 130 -15.13 -38.01 -29.70
CA PHE A 130 -15.31 -39.43 -29.41
C PHE A 130 -16.37 -40.06 -30.31
N ASN A 131 -17.51 -39.37 -30.49
CA ASN A 131 -18.58 -39.83 -31.37
C ASN A 131 -18.16 -39.87 -32.84
N LEU A 132 -17.37 -38.89 -33.30
CA LEU A 132 -16.79 -38.87 -34.64
C LEU A 132 -15.82 -40.03 -34.86
N GLN A 133 -14.94 -40.33 -33.91
CA GLN A 133 -14.05 -41.49 -33.98
C GLN A 133 -14.83 -42.80 -34.06
N LYS A 134 -15.88 -42.94 -33.24
CA LYS A 134 -16.76 -44.11 -33.26
C LYS A 134 -17.49 -44.26 -34.59
N TYR A 135 -17.97 -43.16 -35.17
CA TYR A 135 -18.61 -43.15 -36.48
C TYR A 135 -17.63 -43.52 -37.60
N ASN A 136 -16.44 -42.93 -37.62
CA ASN A 136 -15.40 -43.25 -38.58
C ASN A 136 -14.98 -44.72 -38.50
N GLY A 137 -14.84 -45.27 -37.29
CA GLY A 137 -14.57 -46.69 -37.09
C GLY A 137 -15.68 -47.60 -37.64
N ARG A 138 -16.95 -47.25 -37.42
CA ARG A 138 -18.10 -47.98 -38.00
C ARG A 138 -18.12 -47.88 -39.53
N PHE A 139 -17.90 -46.68 -40.07
CA PHE A 139 -17.88 -46.44 -41.51
C PHE A 139 -16.74 -47.20 -42.21
N PHE A 140 -15.56 -47.25 -41.59
CA PHE A 140 -14.43 -48.04 -42.11
C PHE A 140 -14.75 -49.54 -42.12
N LYS A 141 -15.32 -50.08 -41.03
CA LYS A 141 -15.79 -51.48 -40.97
C LYS A 141 -16.80 -51.78 -42.07
N TRP A 142 -17.74 -50.88 -42.31
CA TRP A 142 -18.75 -51.03 -43.36
C TRP A 142 -18.12 -51.04 -44.76
N LYS A 143 -17.19 -50.12 -45.04
CA LYS A 143 -16.41 -50.10 -46.29
C LYS A 143 -15.62 -51.39 -46.53
N VAL A 144 -14.99 -51.93 -45.49
CA VAL A 144 -14.26 -53.21 -45.58
C VAL A 144 -15.22 -54.36 -45.89
N LEU A 145 -16.35 -54.44 -45.19
CA LEU A 145 -17.35 -55.49 -45.38
C LEU A 145 -17.92 -55.46 -46.82
N VAL A 146 -18.26 -54.29 -47.34
CA VAL A 146 -18.71 -54.13 -48.73
C VAL A 146 -17.64 -54.57 -49.73
N LYS A 147 -16.36 -54.22 -49.51
CA LYS A 147 -15.27 -54.69 -50.38
C LYS A 147 -15.13 -56.22 -50.38
N VAL A 148 -15.23 -56.86 -49.21
CA VAL A 148 -15.15 -58.33 -49.10
C VAL A 148 -16.30 -58.98 -49.88
N ILE A 149 -17.53 -58.48 -49.76
CA ILE A 149 -18.68 -59.00 -50.52
C ILE A 149 -18.43 -58.93 -52.03
N ILE A 150 -17.93 -57.80 -52.54
CA ILE A 150 -17.64 -57.62 -53.96
C ILE A 150 -16.59 -58.64 -54.43
N ILE A 151 -15.53 -58.85 -53.65
CA ILE A 151 -14.48 -59.83 -53.97
C ILE A 151 -15.06 -61.26 -53.99
N CYS A 152 -15.90 -61.62 -53.02
CA CYS A 152 -16.56 -62.94 -53.00
C CYS A 152 -17.45 -63.16 -54.22
N ILE A 153 -18.21 -62.14 -54.65
CA ILE A 153 -19.03 -62.21 -55.86
C ILE A 153 -18.13 -62.43 -57.09
N LEU A 154 -17.03 -61.68 -57.21
CA LEU A 154 -16.09 -61.82 -58.33
C LEU A 154 -15.48 -63.23 -58.38
N ILE A 155 -15.04 -63.77 -57.24
CA ILE A 155 -14.49 -65.14 -57.15
C ILE A 155 -15.54 -66.18 -57.54
N PHE A 156 -16.80 -65.99 -57.13
CA PHE A 156 -17.88 -66.90 -57.51
C PHE A 156 -18.13 -66.89 -59.02
N TYR A 157 -18.13 -65.71 -59.64
CA TYR A 157 -18.29 -65.60 -61.09
C TYR A 157 -17.11 -66.21 -61.86
N THR A 158 -15.86 -66.00 -61.43
CA THR A 158 -14.70 -66.61 -62.09
C THR A 158 -14.68 -68.13 -61.93
N ALA A 159 -15.02 -68.64 -60.74
CA ALA A 159 -15.16 -70.09 -60.52
C ALA A 159 -16.24 -70.71 -61.41
N LYS A 160 -17.39 -70.03 -61.56
CA LYS A 160 -18.47 -70.46 -62.47
C LYS A 160 -18.01 -70.49 -63.93
N ILE A 161 -17.26 -69.49 -64.38
CA ILE A 161 -16.70 -69.44 -65.74
C ILE A 161 -15.71 -70.60 -65.93
N ILE A 162 -14.78 -70.82 -65.00
CA ILE A 162 -13.81 -71.92 -65.07
C ILE A 162 -14.54 -73.28 -65.13
N SER A 163 -15.56 -73.49 -64.30
CA SER A 163 -16.35 -74.73 -64.32
C SER A 163 -17.18 -74.94 -65.58
N PHE A 164 -17.40 -73.90 -66.38
CA PHE A 164 -18.09 -74.00 -67.66
C PHE A 164 -17.16 -74.41 -68.81
N PHE A 165 -15.85 -74.16 -68.65
CA PHE A 165 -14.82 -74.49 -69.63
C PHE A 165 -14.07 -75.80 -69.33
N LEU A 166 -14.38 -76.46 -68.21
CA LEU A 166 -13.76 -77.69 -67.72
C LEU A 166 -14.78 -78.84 -67.74
#